data_AF-I2D9X9-F1
#
_entry.id   AF-I2D9X9-F1
#
_cell.length_a   1.000
_cell.length_b   1.000
_cell.length_c   1.000
_cell.angle_alpha   90.00
_cell.angle_beta   90.00
_cell.angle_gamma   90.00
#
_symmetry.space_group_name_H-M   'P 1'
#
loop_
_entity.id
_entity.type
_entity.pdbx_description
1 polymer ?
#
loop_
_entity_poly.entity_id
_entity_poly.type
_entity_poly.pdbx_seq_one_letter_code
_entity_poly.pdbx_strand_id
1 'polypeptide(L)'
;MHRNNNFYKYLSLAFIILSFVYVIYLSYISVFNIFVGADVKINEQGKLEVTKVVDYTDEYYSGVKKGDIILEVNGQKGSEIQLESGRLVNVESLTVERDNKSFHLQNVSLISEENLFMYLIPLISYSICLFCIFFVYRINKVRKSPSAFVLILFLLFVSVAYV
;
A
#
# COMPACT_ATOMS: atom_id res chain seq x y z
N MET A 1 2.37 12.94 -43.73
CA MET A 1 1.73 12.69 -42.43
C MET A 1 2.61 13.27 -41.32
N HIS A 2 2.53 14.59 -41.07
CA HIS A 2 3.39 15.28 -40.11
C HIS A 2 2.81 15.09 -38.70
N ARG A 3 3.15 13.96 -38.06
CA ARG A 3 2.65 13.61 -36.73
C ARG A 3 3.23 14.59 -35.70
N ASN A 4 2.36 15.26 -34.96
CA ASN A 4 2.69 16.32 -34.02
C ASN A 4 3.52 15.79 -32.84
N ASN A 5 4.85 15.74 -32.99
CA ASN A 5 5.78 15.17 -32.02
C ASN A 5 5.70 15.84 -30.64
N ASN A 6 5.21 17.08 -30.60
CA ASN A 6 5.01 17.82 -29.36
C ASN A 6 3.84 17.25 -28.54
N PHE A 7 2.77 16.76 -29.16
CA PHE A 7 1.62 16.18 -28.46
C PHE A 7 2.03 14.94 -27.64
N TYR A 8 2.76 14.00 -28.25
CA TYR A 8 3.25 12.79 -27.55
C TYR A 8 4.19 13.12 -26.39
N LYS A 9 4.98 14.19 -26.53
CA LYS A 9 5.90 14.64 -25.49
C LYS A 9 5.13 15.16 -24.26
N TYR A 10 4.13 16.01 -24.46
CA TYR A 10 3.29 16.51 -23.36
C TYR A 10 2.45 15.40 -22.73
N LEU A 11 1.91 14.50 -23.54
CA LEU A 11 1.13 13.35 -23.07
C LEU A 11 1.98 12.39 -22.23
N SER A 12 3.21 12.09 -22.64
CA SER A 12 4.15 11.26 -21.85
C SER A 12 4.45 11.92 -20.50
N LEU A 13 4.70 13.23 -20.50
CA LEU A 13 5.00 13.97 -19.28
C LEU A 13 3.83 13.93 -18.30
N ALA A 14 2.60 14.09 -18.81
CA ALA A 14 1.39 13.98 -18.00
C ALA A 14 1.25 12.60 -17.35
N PHE A 15 1.51 11.52 -18.10
CA PHE A 15 1.47 10.16 -17.54
C PHE A 15 2.55 9.90 -16.49
N ILE A 16 3.76 10.43 -16.67
CA ILE A 16 4.84 10.31 -15.67
C ILE A 16 4.47 11.05 -14.38
N ILE A 17 3.90 12.25 -14.49
CA ILE A 17 3.45 13.01 -13.30
C ILE A 17 2.31 12.25 -12.61
N LEU A 18 1.34 11.76 -13.37
CA LEU A 18 0.22 11.00 -12.82
C LEU A 18 0.68 9.72 -12.12
N SER A 19 1.62 8.97 -12.71
CA SER A 19 2.17 7.76 -12.08
C SER A 19 2.94 8.09 -10.82
N PHE A 20 3.68 9.20 -10.80
CA PHE A 20 4.40 9.64 -9.61
C PHE A 20 3.46 10.02 -8.47
N VAL A 21 2.36 10.75 -8.76
CA VAL A 21 1.32 11.05 -7.77
C VAL A 21 0.64 9.78 -7.28
N TYR A 22 0.36 8.83 -8.16
CA TYR A 22 -0.24 7.54 -7.80
C TYR A 22 0.66 6.73 -6.87
N VAL A 23 1.96 6.62 -7.19
CA VAL A 23 2.92 5.92 -6.31
C VAL A 23 3.05 6.63 -4.97
N ILE A 24 3.10 7.97 -4.91
CA ILE A 24 3.10 8.70 -3.62
C ILE A 24 1.85 8.38 -2.80
N TYR A 25 0.68 8.31 -3.44
CA TYR A 25 -0.57 7.97 -2.77
C TYR A 25 -0.53 6.54 -2.21
N LEU A 26 -0.09 5.56 -3.01
CA LEU A 26 0.07 4.19 -2.54
C LEU A 26 1.15 4.05 -1.46
N SER A 27 2.25 4.78 -1.56
CA SER A 27 3.28 4.87 -0.53
C SER A 27 2.73 5.44 0.77
N TYR A 28 1.93 6.50 0.70
CA TYR A 28 1.25 7.05 1.86
C TYR A 28 0.31 6.02 2.46
N ILE A 29 -0.43 5.28 1.63
CA ILE A 29 -1.28 4.20 2.12
C ILE A 29 -0.45 3.09 2.75
N SER A 30 0.57 2.56 2.09
CA SER A 30 1.35 1.43 2.61
C SER A 30 2.13 1.78 3.88
N VAL A 31 2.59 3.03 4.04
CA VAL A 31 3.35 3.48 5.22
C VAL A 31 2.43 3.92 6.37
N PHE A 32 1.32 4.58 6.04
CA PHE A 32 0.43 5.20 7.03
C PHE A 32 -0.94 4.54 7.14
N ASN A 33 -1.32 3.59 6.28
CA ASN A 33 -2.51 2.80 6.54
C ASN A 33 -2.19 1.80 7.66
N ILE A 34 -2.82 1.91 8.83
CA ILE A 34 -4.26 1.77 9.08
C ILE A 34 -4.63 0.32 8.79
N PHE A 35 -4.60 -0.53 9.83
CA PHE A 35 -5.16 -1.88 9.71
C PHE A 35 -6.64 -1.76 9.32
N VAL A 36 -7.06 -2.49 8.29
CA VAL A 36 -8.45 -2.62 7.85
C VAL A 36 -8.72 -4.07 7.46
N GLY A 37 -9.30 -4.85 8.37
CA GLY A 37 -9.57 -6.25 7.98
C GLY A 37 -9.81 -7.28 9.08
N ALA A 38 -9.49 -7.02 10.34
CA ALA A 38 -9.94 -7.92 11.40
C ALA A 38 -11.46 -7.75 11.59
N ASP A 39 -12.23 -8.79 11.23
CA ASP A 39 -13.65 -8.83 11.51
C ASP A 39 -13.83 -9.07 13.01
N VAL A 40 -14.46 -8.13 13.70
CA VAL A 40 -14.65 -8.15 15.15
C VAL A 40 -16.12 -8.16 15.51
N LYS A 41 -16.46 -8.85 16.60
CA LYS A 41 -17.80 -8.83 17.17
C LYS A 41 -17.74 -8.65 18.68
N ILE A 42 -18.81 -8.10 19.23
CA ILE A 42 -19.01 -8.07 20.67
C ILE A 42 -19.43 -9.47 21.11
N ASN A 43 -18.67 -10.09 22.02
CA ASN A 43 -18.98 -11.39 22.58
C ASN A 43 -20.00 -11.29 23.72
N GLU A 44 -20.40 -12.43 24.30
CA GLU A 44 -21.41 -12.50 25.38
C GLU A 44 -21.01 -11.72 26.64
N GLN A 45 -19.72 -11.42 26.82
CA GLN A 45 -19.16 -10.65 27.93
C GLN A 45 -19.08 -9.15 27.64
N GLY A 46 -19.58 -8.70 26.48
CA GLY A 46 -19.52 -7.30 26.06
C GLY A 46 -18.13 -6.86 25.57
N LYS A 47 -17.22 -7.79 25.29
CA LYS A 47 -15.86 -7.49 24.82
C LYS A 47 -15.74 -7.66 23.30
N LEU A 48 -14.88 -6.85 22.68
CA LEU A 48 -14.55 -6.94 21.26
C LEU A 48 -13.62 -8.13 21.00
N GLU A 49 -14.10 -9.11 20.23
CA GLU A 49 -13.37 -10.35 19.91
C GLU A 49 -13.18 -10.47 18.40
N VAL A 50 -11.97 -10.87 18.00
CA VAL A 50 -11.62 -11.12 16.60
C VAL A 50 -12.23 -12.43 16.13
N THR A 51 -13.17 -12.34 15.18
CA THR A 51 -13.91 -13.50 14.66
C THR A 51 -13.26 -14.11 13.42
N LYS A 52 -12.55 -13.29 12.63
CA LYS A 52 -11.88 -13.71 11.41
C LYS A 52 -10.66 -12.83 11.15
N VAL A 53 -9.59 -13.50 10.74
CA VAL A 53 -8.39 -12.90 10.15
C VAL A 53 -8.25 -13.55 8.78
N VAL A 54 -7.99 -12.75 7.75
CA VAL A 54 -7.79 -13.25 6.38
C VAL A 54 -6.29 -13.50 6.20
N ASP A 55 -5.93 -14.61 5.56
CA ASP A 55 -4.52 -14.92 5.34
C ASP A 55 -3.87 -13.89 4.40
N TYR A 56 -2.59 -13.58 4.63
CA TYR A 56 -1.80 -12.64 3.84
C TYR A 56 -2.30 -11.18 3.87
N THR A 57 -3.05 -10.79 4.91
CA THR A 57 -3.41 -9.39 5.18
C THR A 57 -2.55 -8.82 6.30
N ASP A 58 -2.57 -7.49 6.46
CA ASP A 58 -1.80 -6.80 7.48
C ASP A 58 -2.15 -7.28 8.92
N GLU A 59 -3.36 -7.78 9.16
CA GLU A 59 -3.74 -8.37 10.44
C GLU A 59 -3.07 -9.72 10.70
N TYR A 60 -2.96 -10.56 9.67
CA TYR A 60 -2.25 -11.83 9.75
C TYR A 60 -0.79 -11.58 10.09
N TYR A 61 -0.19 -10.59 9.43
CA TYR A 61 1.22 -10.25 9.56
C TYR A 61 1.57 -9.49 10.84
N SER A 62 0.65 -8.71 11.39
CA SER A 62 0.80 -8.15 12.75
C SER A 62 0.64 -9.20 13.86
N GLY A 63 0.26 -10.43 13.53
CA GLY A 63 0.14 -11.54 14.49
C GLY A 63 -1.20 -11.58 15.24
N VAL A 64 -2.21 -10.87 14.75
CA VAL A 64 -3.59 -10.98 15.22
C VAL A 64 -4.11 -12.37 14.90
N LYS A 65 -4.81 -12.99 15.84
CA LYS A 65 -5.42 -14.30 15.66
C LYS A 65 -6.91 -14.25 15.99
N LYS A 66 -7.63 -15.19 15.39
CA LYS A 66 -9.02 -15.45 15.76
C LYS A 66 -9.11 -15.82 17.24
N GLY A 67 -10.07 -15.23 17.95
CA GLY A 67 -10.28 -15.40 19.39
C GLY A 67 -9.54 -14.38 20.26
N ASP A 68 -8.72 -13.50 19.66
CA ASP A 68 -8.10 -12.41 20.40
C ASP A 68 -9.15 -11.41 20.89
N ILE A 69 -9.01 -10.98 22.14
CA ILE A 69 -9.85 -9.92 22.72
C ILE A 69 -9.12 -8.59 22.58
N ILE A 70 -9.76 -7.60 21.99
CA ILE A 70 -9.17 -6.27 21.79
C ILE A 70 -9.35 -5.45 23.05
N LEU A 71 -8.24 -5.02 23.63
CA LEU A 71 -8.20 -4.15 24.82
C LEU A 71 -8.08 -2.68 24.42
N GLU A 72 -7.17 -2.38 23.49
CA GLU A 72 -6.86 -1.02 23.05
C GLU A 72 -6.58 -0.97 21.55
N VAL A 73 -7.05 0.10 20.91
CA VAL A 73 -6.77 0.46 19.52
C VAL A 73 -6.28 1.91 19.53
N ASN A 74 -5.05 2.17 19.07
CA ASN A 74 -4.46 3.51 19.03
C ASN A 74 -4.46 4.23 20.39
N GLY A 75 -4.32 3.48 21.48
CA GLY A 75 -4.42 4.01 22.85
C GLY A 75 -5.84 4.35 23.32
N GLN A 76 -6.87 4.14 22.49
CA GLN A 76 -8.28 4.22 22.87
C GLN A 76 -8.77 2.87 23.41
N LYS A 77 -9.51 2.89 24.52
CA LYS A 77 -10.05 1.71 25.19
C LYS A 77 -11.53 1.52 24.88
N GLY A 78 -11.92 0.27 24.65
CA GLY A 78 -13.33 -0.15 24.73
C GLY A 78 -14.25 0.46 23.67
N SER A 79 -15.40 0.98 24.10
CA SER A 79 -16.53 1.34 23.23
C SER A 79 -16.29 2.51 22.26
N GLU A 80 -15.17 3.21 22.41
CA GLU A 80 -14.78 4.35 21.55
C GLU A 80 -14.07 3.90 20.27
N ILE A 81 -13.75 2.61 20.16
CA ILE A 81 -13.11 2.03 18.98
C ILE A 81 -14.05 2.18 17.77
N GLN A 82 -13.59 2.92 16.77
CA GLN A 82 -14.34 3.10 15.52
C GLN A 82 -14.35 1.79 14.74
N LEU A 83 -15.56 1.31 14.45
CA LEU A 83 -15.80 0.14 13.61
C LEU A 83 -16.56 0.57 12.37
N GLU A 84 -16.06 0.22 11.19
CA GLU A 84 -16.85 0.32 9.97
C GLU A 84 -17.31 -1.07 9.54
N SER A 85 -18.63 -1.26 9.49
CA SER A 85 -19.25 -2.53 9.07
C SER A 85 -18.76 -3.77 9.85
N GLY A 86 -18.39 -3.61 11.12
CA GLY A 86 -17.90 -4.71 11.96
C GLY A 86 -16.42 -5.04 11.77
N ARG A 87 -15.65 -4.17 11.11
CA ARG A 87 -14.21 -4.26 10.98
C ARG A 87 -13.51 -3.16 11.75
N LEU A 88 -12.34 -3.49 12.27
CA LEU A 88 -11.38 -2.48 12.71
C LEU A 88 -10.92 -1.67 11.50
N VAL A 89 -10.83 -0.37 11.69
CA VAL A 89 -10.36 0.59 10.70
C VAL A 89 -9.42 1.57 11.39
N ASN A 90 -8.52 2.15 10.62
CA ASN A 90 -7.58 3.15 11.08
C ASN A 90 -6.67 2.72 12.24
N VAL A 91 -6.34 1.44 12.39
CA VAL A 91 -5.50 1.01 13.52
C VAL A 91 -4.01 1.17 13.19
N GLU A 92 -3.24 1.74 14.10
CA GLU A 92 -1.79 1.91 14.09
C GLU A 92 -1.13 1.05 15.18
N SER A 93 -1.79 0.93 16.33
CA SER A 93 -1.37 0.07 17.44
C SER A 93 -2.56 -0.70 18.01
N LEU A 94 -2.32 -1.95 18.35
CA LEU A 94 -3.35 -2.84 18.85
C LEU A 94 -2.82 -3.58 20.08
N THR A 95 -3.54 -3.46 21.20
CA THR A 95 -3.28 -4.32 22.37
C THR A 95 -4.37 -5.37 22.45
N VAL A 96 -3.98 -6.64 22.37
CA VAL A 96 -4.87 -7.80 22.45
C VAL A 96 -4.60 -8.64 23.68
N GLU A 97 -5.63 -9.29 24.19
CA GLU A 97 -5.56 -10.33 25.21
C GLU A 97 -5.76 -11.69 24.56
N ARG A 98 -4.81 -12.60 24.78
CA ARG A 98 -4.84 -14.00 24.35
C ARG A 98 -4.40 -14.87 25.52
N ASP A 99 -5.21 -15.84 25.91
CA ASP A 99 -4.93 -16.74 27.04
C ASP A 99 -4.58 -16.00 28.35
N ASN A 100 -5.33 -14.94 28.70
CA ASN A 100 -5.08 -14.04 29.84
C ASN A 100 -3.72 -13.33 29.83
N LYS A 101 -3.04 -13.26 28.68
CA LYS A 101 -1.82 -12.47 28.50
C LYS A 101 -2.08 -11.34 27.53
N SER A 102 -1.59 -10.15 27.87
CA SER A 102 -1.63 -9.00 26.97
C SER A 102 -0.46 -9.02 26.00
N PHE A 103 -0.75 -8.81 24.73
CA PHE A 103 0.21 -8.66 23.65
C PHE A 103 0.00 -7.28 23.02
N HIS A 104 1.06 -6.49 23.00
CA HIS A 104 1.06 -5.23 22.27
C HIS A 104 1.58 -5.50 20.85
N LEU A 105 0.68 -5.40 19.88
CA LEU A 105 0.97 -5.53 18.47
C LEU A 105 1.09 -4.11 17.90
N GLN A 106 2.19 -3.82 17.23
CA GLN A 106 2.36 -2.58 16.48
C GLN A 106 2.29 -2.89 15.00
N ASN A 107 1.93 -1.88 14.20
CA ASN A 107 1.95 -2.02 12.75
C ASN A 107 3.29 -2.59 12.29
N VAL A 108 3.21 -3.53 11.34
CA VAL A 108 4.36 -4.27 10.80
C VAL A 108 5.45 -3.27 10.46
N SER A 109 6.65 -3.47 11.03
CA SER A 109 7.78 -2.59 10.77
C SER A 109 7.97 -2.46 9.25
N LEU A 110 8.33 -1.25 8.79
CA LEU A 110 8.62 -0.95 7.38
C LEU A 110 9.70 -1.87 6.76
N ILE A 111 10.45 -2.58 7.60
CA ILE A 111 11.52 -3.51 7.24
C ILE A 111 11.17 -4.96 7.66
N SER A 112 9.87 -5.30 7.76
CA SER A 112 9.46 -6.69 7.81
C SER A 112 9.64 -7.34 6.44
N GLU A 113 9.96 -8.64 6.38
CA GLU A 113 10.15 -9.36 5.10
C GLU A 113 8.96 -9.16 4.15
N GLU A 114 7.75 -9.14 4.70
CA GLU A 114 6.52 -8.97 3.94
C GLU A 114 6.43 -7.60 3.30
N ASN A 115 6.78 -6.54 4.03
CA ASN A 115 6.78 -5.17 3.50
C ASN A 115 7.92 -4.96 2.48
N LEU A 116 9.02 -5.73 2.59
CA LEU A 116 10.06 -5.76 1.54
C LEU A 116 9.48 -6.27 0.22
N PHE A 117 8.78 -7.40 0.24
CA PHE A 117 8.22 -8.00 -0.99
C PHE A 117 7.00 -7.25 -1.53
N MET A 118 6.13 -6.77 -0.64
CA MET A 118 4.85 -6.16 -1.02
C MET A 118 5.00 -4.69 -1.41
N TYR A 119 6.02 -3.98 -0.90
CA TYR A 119 6.19 -2.55 -1.14
C TYR A 119 7.60 -2.16 -1.64
N LEU A 120 8.67 -2.61 -0.98
CA LEU A 120 10.02 -2.15 -1.31
C LEU A 120 10.50 -2.61 -2.70
N ILE A 121 10.28 -3.88 -3.07
CA ILE A 121 10.66 -4.40 -4.38
C ILE A 121 9.88 -3.70 -5.51
N PRO A 122 8.54 -3.53 -5.42
CA PRO A 122 7.79 -2.69 -6.36
C PRO A 122 8.33 -1.27 -6.50
N LEU A 123 8.67 -0.61 -5.40
CA LEU A 123 9.19 0.75 -5.41
C LEU A 123 10.57 0.86 -6.09
N ILE A 124 11.47 -0.10 -5.85
CA ILE A 124 12.78 -0.16 -6.51
C ILE A 124 12.60 -0.39 -8.02
N SER A 125 11.74 -1.34 -8.39
CA SER A 125 11.42 -1.63 -9.79
C SER A 125 10.85 -0.40 -10.52
N TYR A 126 9.92 0.31 -9.88
CA TYR A 126 9.37 1.58 -10.39
C TYR A 126 10.46 2.65 -10.56
N SER A 127 11.36 2.78 -9.60
CA SER A 127 12.48 3.75 -9.65
C SER A 127 13.43 3.47 -10.81
N ILE A 128 13.75 2.19 -11.06
CA ILE A 128 14.57 1.77 -12.21
C ILE A 128 13.85 2.09 -13.52
N CYS A 129 12.55 1.83 -13.60
CA CYS A 129 11.75 2.15 -14.79
C CYS A 129 11.72 3.65 -15.08
N LEU A 130 11.55 4.50 -14.07
CA LEU A 130 11.65 5.96 -14.21
C LEU A 130 13.03 6.41 -14.69
N PHE A 131 14.09 5.79 -14.18
CA PHE A 131 15.45 6.07 -14.64
C PHE A 131 15.62 5.70 -16.12
N CYS A 132 15.14 4.53 -16.54
CA CYS A 132 15.13 4.13 -17.95
C CYS A 132 14.33 5.12 -18.81
N ILE A 133 13.13 5.53 -18.38
CA ILE A 133 12.29 6.51 -19.07
C ILE A 133 13.03 7.85 -19.24
N PHE A 134 13.75 8.31 -18.21
CA PHE A 134 14.56 9.52 -18.28
C PHE A 134 15.64 9.45 -19.37
N PHE A 135 16.36 8.33 -19.47
CA PHE A 135 17.35 8.12 -20.54
C PHE A 135 16.71 8.08 -21.93
N VAL A 136 15.61 7.34 -22.08
CA VAL A 136 14.87 7.25 -23.34
C VAL A 136 14.41 8.65 -23.78
N TYR A 137 13.87 9.44 -22.85
CA TYR A 137 13.45 10.81 -23.11
C TYR A 137 14.62 11.71 -23.53
N ARG A 138 15.76 11.63 -22.84
CA ARG A 138 16.97 12.41 -23.16
C ARG A 138 17.50 12.09 -24.57
N ILE A 139 17.58 10.81 -24.92
CA ILE A 139 18.04 10.35 -26.23
C ILE A 139 17.04 10.75 -27.33
N ASN A 140 15.74 10.64 -27.05
CA ASN A 140 14.71 10.95 -28.03
C ASN A 140 14.58 12.44 -28.35
N LYS A 141 15.09 13.34 -27.49
CA LYS A 141 15.19 14.78 -27.79
C LYS A 141 16.02 15.05 -29.06
N VAL A 142 16.99 14.20 -29.35
CA VAL A 142 17.85 14.28 -30.54
C VAL A 142 17.26 13.48 -31.70
N ARG A 143 16.85 12.23 -31.46
CA ARG A 143 16.38 11.30 -32.51
C ARG A 143 14.94 11.52 -32.99
N LYS A 144 14.07 12.17 -32.20
CA LYS A 144 12.68 12.49 -32.54
C LYS A 144 11.84 11.31 -33.06
N SER A 145 12.11 10.10 -32.56
CA SER A 145 11.46 8.87 -33.00
C SER A 145 10.12 8.64 -32.27
N PRO A 146 9.05 8.25 -33.00
CA PRO A 146 7.79 7.86 -32.40
C PRO A 146 7.87 6.58 -31.55
N SER A 147 8.83 5.70 -31.82
CA SER A 147 8.97 4.42 -31.09
C SER A 147 9.35 4.63 -29.63
N ALA A 148 10.05 5.73 -29.32
CA ALA A 148 10.42 6.08 -27.96
C ALA A 148 9.20 6.41 -27.08
N PHE A 149 8.13 6.96 -27.66
CA PHE A 149 6.87 7.18 -26.94
C PHE A 149 6.24 5.87 -26.49
N VAL A 150 6.18 4.89 -27.40
CA VAL A 150 5.61 3.56 -27.11
C VAL A 150 6.44 2.85 -26.03
N LEU A 151 7.77 2.98 -26.08
CA LEU A 151 8.65 2.40 -25.06
C LEU A 151 8.46 3.05 -23.69
N ILE A 152 8.29 4.37 -23.61
CA ILE A 152 8.01 5.07 -22.35
C ILE A 152 6.68 4.59 -21.75
N LEU A 153 5.62 4.51 -22.56
CA LEU A 153 4.33 4.01 -22.09
C LEU A 153 4.43 2.56 -21.60
N PHE A 154 5.12 1.69 -22.35
CA PHE A 154 5.30 0.30 -21.97
C PHE A 154 6.00 0.17 -20.61
N LEU A 155 7.11 0.87 -20.41
CA LEU A 155 7.84 0.87 -19.14
C LEU A 155 6.98 1.38 -17.98
N LEU A 156 6.19 2.43 -18.24
CA LEU A 156 5.32 3.02 -17.24
C LEU A 156 4.18 2.06 -16.84
N PHE A 157 3.55 1.38 -17.80
CA PHE A 157 2.53 0.36 -17.53
C PHE A 157 3.09 -0.83 -16.75
N VAL A 158 4.25 -1.36 -17.14
CA VAL A 158 4.89 -2.47 -16.42
C VAL A 158 5.23 -2.05 -14.99
N SER A 159 5.75 -0.84 -14.80
CA SER A 159 6.13 -0.34 -13.48
C SER A 159 4.95 -0.08 -12.57
N VAL A 160 3.83 0.43 -13.10
CA VAL A 160 2.63 0.71 -12.31
C VAL A 160 1.83 -0.56 -12.04
N ALA A 161 1.80 -1.53 -12.96
CA ALA A 161 1.11 -2.80 -12.73
C ALA A 161 1.75 -3.65 -11.62
N TYR A 162 3.00 -3.36 -11.28
CA TYR A 162 3.73 -4.05 -10.23
C TYR A 162 3.59 -3.41 -8.84
N VAL A 163 3.15 -2.14 -8.78
CA VAL A 163 2.91 -1.37 -7.54
C VAL A 163 1.43 -1.39 -7.22
#